data_AF-A0A1Y2T3L8-F1
#
_entry.id   AF-A0A1Y2T3L8-F1
#
_cell.length_a   1.000
_cell.length_b   1.000
_cell.length_c   1.000
_cell.angle_alpha   90.00
_cell.angle_beta   90.00
_cell.angle_gamma   90.00
#
_symmetry.space_group_name_H-M   'P 1'
#
loop_
_entity.id
_entity.type
_entity.pdbx_description
1 polymer ?
#
loop_
_entity_poly.entity_id
_entity_poly.type
_entity_poly.pdbx_seq_one_letter_code
_entity_poly.pdbx_strand_id
1 'polypeptide(L)'
;GQGIAELQNQLAQMTDKQISLDVKEIRLPELDAQLVAESIAQQLEKRMSHRRAMKQAIQRAMRLGAQGVRIIVSGRIGGAEIARSERAWEGTVPLHTLRADIDYGFAEADTTFGKIGVKVWIYAGEAAQKAAAGDRRERGERRERGGRRGGRGRGQGGQRMSREERAALERAAIEAGPKPVNREGGQ
;
A
#
# COMPACT_ATOMS: atom_id res chain seq x y z
N GLY A 1 22.17 -14.45 -2.17
CA GLY A 1 23.12 -13.47 -2.73
C GLY A 1 23.79 -13.90 -4.04
N GLN A 2 23.78 -15.19 -4.42
CA GLN A 2 24.47 -15.66 -5.62
C GLN A 2 23.88 -15.11 -6.94
N GLY A 3 22.55 -14.96 -7.05
CA GLY A 3 21.92 -14.51 -8.29
C GLY A 3 22.26 -13.07 -8.75
N ILE A 4 22.59 -12.15 -7.83
CA ILE A 4 22.94 -10.77 -8.20
C ILE A 4 24.33 -10.72 -8.86
N ALA A 5 25.29 -11.50 -8.34
CA ALA A 5 26.63 -11.57 -8.89
C ALA A 5 26.64 -12.23 -10.29
N GLU A 6 25.80 -13.25 -10.49
CA GLU A 6 25.63 -13.90 -11.80
C GLU A 6 25.05 -12.94 -12.85
N LEU A 7 24.02 -12.17 -12.49
CA LEU A 7 23.44 -11.14 -13.37
C LEU A 7 24.45 -10.05 -13.71
N GLN A 8 25.25 -9.62 -12.74
CA GLN A 8 26.29 -8.62 -12.95
C GLN A 8 27.34 -9.11 -13.96
N ASN A 9 27.74 -10.38 -13.86
CA ASN A 9 28.69 -11.00 -14.78
C ASN A 9 28.12 -11.16 -16.20
N GLN A 10 26.86 -11.57 -16.33
CA GLN A 10 26.19 -11.67 -17.63
C GLN A 10 26.08 -10.30 -18.31
N LEU A 11 25.67 -9.27 -17.56
CA LEU A 11 25.57 -7.91 -18.07
C LEU A 11 26.95 -7.32 -18.41
N ALA A 12 27.98 -7.63 -17.63
CA ALA A 12 29.35 -7.20 -17.92
C ALA A 12 29.89 -7.84 -19.21
N GLN A 13 29.58 -9.12 -19.47
CA GLN A 13 29.94 -9.80 -20.73
C GLN A 13 29.22 -9.22 -21.95
N MET A 14 27.99 -8.74 -21.79
CA MET A 14 27.24 -8.14 -22.91
C MET A 14 27.65 -6.70 -23.21
N THR A 15 28.14 -5.96 -22.20
CA THR A 15 28.32 -4.50 -22.29
C THR A 15 29.79 -4.09 -22.23
N ASP A 16 30.71 -5.02 -21.99
CA ASP A 16 32.16 -4.82 -21.78
C ASP A 16 32.50 -3.68 -20.78
N LYS A 17 31.58 -3.42 -19.84
CA LYS A 17 31.66 -2.33 -18.86
C LYS A 17 31.30 -2.84 -17.47
N GLN A 18 31.89 -2.22 -16.44
CA GLN A 18 31.50 -2.47 -15.06
C GLN A 18 30.12 -1.87 -14.78
N ILE A 19 29.18 -2.72 -14.36
CA ILE A 19 27.79 -2.35 -14.07
C ILE A 19 27.54 -2.50 -12.58
N SER A 20 26.93 -1.49 -11.95
CA SER A 20 26.44 -1.57 -10.57
C SER A 20 24.95 -1.84 -10.59
N LEU A 21 24.49 -2.83 -9.83
CA LEU A 21 23.08 -3.19 -9.71
C LEU A 21 22.51 -2.66 -8.39
N ASP A 22 21.42 -1.90 -8.47
CA ASP A 22 20.63 -1.47 -7.33
C ASP A 22 19.25 -2.13 -7.39
N VAL A 23 18.86 -2.81 -6.31
CA VAL A 23 17.60 -3.56 -6.24
C VAL A 23 16.56 -2.71 -5.54
N LYS A 24 15.61 -2.19 -6.31
CA LYS A 24 14.45 -1.46 -5.77
C LYS A 24 13.29 -2.41 -5.55
N GLU A 25 12.92 -2.61 -4.29
CA GLU A 25 11.75 -3.42 -3.94
C GLU A 25 10.45 -2.67 -4.22
N ILE A 26 9.52 -3.33 -4.92
CA ILE A 26 8.19 -2.81 -5.19
C ILE A 26 7.28 -3.19 -4.01
N ARG A 27 6.89 -2.19 -3.22
CA ARG A 27 6.07 -2.40 -2.00
C ARG A 27 4.67 -2.93 -2.32
N LEU A 28 4.05 -2.45 -3.41
CA LEU A 28 2.67 -2.74 -3.77
C LEU A 28 2.58 -3.09 -5.27
N PRO A 29 2.64 -4.38 -5.65
CA PRO A 29 2.67 -4.80 -7.05
C PRO A 29 1.35 -4.53 -7.78
N GLU A 30 0.23 -4.43 -7.06
CA GLU A 30 -1.10 -4.21 -7.64
C GLU A 30 -1.33 -2.74 -8.06
N LEU A 31 -0.41 -1.82 -7.72
CA LEU A 31 -0.44 -0.43 -8.18
C LEU A 31 0.48 -0.19 -9.39
N ASP A 32 1.31 -1.17 -9.73
CA ASP A 32 2.20 -1.14 -10.89
C ASP A 32 1.46 -1.74 -12.08
N ALA A 33 1.28 -0.95 -13.14
CA ALA A 33 0.49 -1.35 -14.29
C ALA A 33 1.13 -2.50 -15.07
N GLN A 34 2.45 -2.57 -15.10
CA GLN A 34 3.19 -3.62 -15.81
C GLN A 34 3.03 -4.97 -15.11
N LEU A 35 3.22 -5.01 -13.78
CA LEU A 35 3.05 -6.23 -13.00
C LEU A 35 1.60 -6.74 -13.04
N VAL A 36 0.62 -5.84 -13.02
CA VAL A 36 -0.79 -6.21 -13.18
C VAL A 36 -1.06 -6.79 -14.57
N ALA A 37 -0.49 -6.20 -15.63
CA ALA A 37 -0.64 -6.71 -17.00
C ALA A 37 -0.05 -8.12 -17.13
N GLU A 38 1.15 -8.36 -16.61
CA GLU A 38 1.81 -9.68 -16.61
C GLU A 38 1.03 -10.71 -15.80
N SER A 39 0.48 -10.31 -14.63
CA SER A 39 -0.36 -11.20 -13.83
C SER A 39 -1.62 -11.66 -14.59
N ILE A 40 -2.26 -10.74 -15.32
CA ILE A 40 -3.42 -11.07 -16.15
C ILE A 40 -3.00 -11.96 -17.32
N ALA A 41 -1.87 -11.67 -17.98
CA ALA A 41 -1.35 -12.50 -19.06
C ALA A 41 -1.13 -13.95 -18.59
N GLN A 42 -0.45 -14.15 -17.47
CA GLN A 42 -0.25 -15.48 -16.87
C GLN A 42 -1.57 -16.19 -16.51
N GLN A 43 -2.60 -15.45 -16.10
CA GLN A 43 -3.92 -16.04 -15.81
C GLN A 43 -4.63 -16.49 -17.10
N LEU A 44 -4.49 -15.73 -18.19
CA LEU A 44 -5.03 -16.08 -19.49
C LEU A 44 -4.35 -17.33 -20.09
N GLU A 45 -3.03 -17.45 -19.91
CA GLU A 45 -2.27 -18.66 -20.30
C GLU A 45 -2.75 -19.90 -19.54
N LYS A 46 -3.07 -19.75 -18.26
CA LYS A 46 -3.68 -20.80 -17.42
C LYS A 46 -5.16 -21.06 -17.73
N ARG A 47 -5.68 -20.54 -18.86
CA ARG A 47 -7.07 -20.71 -19.32
C ARG A 47 -8.12 -20.18 -18.34
N MET A 48 -7.77 -19.20 -17.50
CA MET A 48 -8.76 -18.51 -16.69
C MET A 48 -9.66 -17.64 -17.58
N SER A 49 -10.94 -17.53 -17.25
CA SER A 49 -11.85 -16.61 -17.94
C SER A 49 -11.30 -15.18 -17.87
N HIS A 50 -11.15 -14.54 -19.03
CA HIS A 50 -10.64 -13.18 -19.16
C HIS A 50 -11.48 -12.17 -18.38
N ARG A 51 -12.81 -12.34 -18.35
CA ARG A 51 -13.72 -11.49 -17.57
C ARG A 51 -13.43 -11.59 -16.07
N ARG A 52 -13.14 -12.81 -15.59
CA ARG A 52 -12.80 -13.06 -14.18
C ARG A 52 -11.44 -12.44 -13.84
N ALA A 53 -10.42 -12.68 -14.67
CA ALA A 53 -9.08 -12.14 -14.48
C ALA A 53 -9.09 -10.60 -14.43
N MET A 54 -9.78 -9.96 -15.38
CA MET A 54 -9.93 -8.49 -15.40
C MET A 54 -10.64 -7.97 -14.15
N LYS A 55 -11.82 -8.53 -13.81
CA LYS A 55 -12.60 -8.06 -12.65
C LYS A 55 -11.82 -8.24 -11.35
N GLN A 56 -11.11 -9.36 -11.21
CA GLN A 56 -10.28 -9.63 -10.03
C GLN A 56 -9.12 -8.65 -9.92
N ALA A 57 -8.42 -8.35 -11.02
CA ALA A 57 -7.33 -7.38 -11.03
C ALA A 57 -7.82 -5.96 -10.66
N ILE A 58 -8.94 -5.52 -11.26
CA ILE A 58 -9.54 -4.21 -10.95
C ILE A 58 -9.90 -4.12 -9.47
N GLN A 59 -10.58 -5.13 -8.92
CA GLN A 59 -10.99 -5.13 -7.51
C GLN A 59 -9.79 -5.09 -6.55
N ARG A 60 -8.68 -5.76 -6.89
CA ARG A 60 -7.46 -5.74 -6.07
C ARG A 60 -6.79 -4.36 -6.08
N ALA A 61 -6.64 -3.76 -7.26
CA ALA A 61 -6.05 -2.44 -7.42
C ALA A 61 -6.91 -1.34 -6.76
N MET A 62 -8.23 -1.37 -6.94
CA MET A 62 -9.16 -0.43 -6.28
C MET A 62 -9.12 -0.58 -4.75
N ARG A 63 -9.05 -1.81 -4.21
CA ARG A 63 -8.94 -2.05 -2.77
C ARG A 63 -7.65 -1.48 -2.17
N LEU A 64 -6.58 -1.41 -2.94
CA LEU A 64 -5.28 -0.88 -2.52
C LEU A 64 -5.15 0.63 -2.75
N GLY A 65 -6.23 1.30 -3.18
CA GLY A 65 -6.32 2.76 -3.25
C GLY A 65 -6.01 3.36 -4.61
N ALA A 66 -6.05 2.58 -5.70
CA ALA A 66 -6.11 3.16 -7.03
C ALA A 66 -7.39 4.00 -7.20
N GLN A 67 -7.28 5.18 -7.80
CA GLN A 67 -8.43 6.06 -8.07
C GLN A 67 -9.20 5.64 -9.32
N GLY A 68 -8.53 4.93 -10.23
CA GLY A 68 -9.17 4.31 -11.37
C GLY A 68 -8.25 3.31 -12.06
N VAL A 69 -8.86 2.31 -12.68
CA VAL A 69 -8.14 1.28 -13.43
C VAL A 69 -8.89 1.03 -14.73
N ARG A 70 -8.16 0.98 -15.84
CA ARG A 70 -8.69 0.60 -17.15
C ARG A 70 -7.87 -0.55 -17.69
N ILE A 71 -8.54 -1.62 -18.10
CA ILE A 71 -7.92 -2.80 -18.68
C ILE A 71 -8.56 -3.06 -20.04
N ILE A 72 -7.71 -3.32 -21.03
CA ILE A 72 -8.13 -3.70 -22.38
C ILE A 72 -7.40 -4.99 -22.74
N VAL A 73 -8.16 -6.02 -23.06
CA VAL A 73 -7.64 -7.29 -23.54
C VAL A 73 -8.07 -7.44 -24.99
N SER A 74 -7.12 -7.68 -25.89
CA SER A 74 -7.36 -7.77 -27.33
C SER A 74 -6.75 -9.03 -27.92
N GLY A 75 -7.50 -9.76 -28.73
CA GLY A 75 -7.03 -10.96 -29.44
C GLY A 75 -8.12 -12.00 -29.61
N ARG A 76 -7.72 -13.26 -29.77
CA ARG A 76 -8.64 -14.42 -29.85
C ARG A 76 -9.08 -14.88 -28.46
N ILE A 77 -9.79 -13.98 -27.78
CA ILE A 77 -10.14 -14.13 -26.36
C ILE A 77 -11.01 -15.37 -26.16
N GLY A 78 -10.59 -16.27 -25.27
CA GLY A 78 -11.30 -17.50 -24.95
C GLY A 78 -11.28 -18.56 -26.06
N GLY A 79 -10.40 -18.43 -27.05
CA GLY A 79 -10.32 -19.36 -28.19
C GLY A 79 -11.33 -19.08 -29.30
N ALA A 80 -11.95 -17.90 -29.32
CA ALA A 80 -12.80 -17.48 -30.41
C ALA A 80 -12.03 -17.44 -31.76
N GLU A 81 -12.73 -17.77 -32.85
CA GLU A 81 -12.17 -17.73 -34.19
C GLU A 81 -11.82 -16.29 -34.61
N ILE A 82 -12.71 -15.34 -34.30
CA ILE A 82 -12.56 -13.93 -34.63
C ILE A 82 -11.98 -13.17 -33.42
N ALA A 83 -10.93 -12.40 -33.66
CA ALA A 83 -10.33 -11.57 -32.63
C ALA A 83 -11.25 -10.40 -32.24
N ARG A 84 -11.31 -10.10 -30.94
CA ARG A 84 -12.09 -9.00 -30.39
C ARG A 84 -11.34 -8.31 -29.26
N SER A 85 -11.80 -7.10 -28.93
CA SER A 85 -11.26 -6.33 -27.81
C SER A 85 -12.32 -6.16 -26.73
N GLU A 86 -12.03 -6.68 -25.54
CA GLU A 86 -12.85 -6.44 -24.35
C GLU A 86 -12.20 -5.39 -23.46
N ARG A 87 -13.03 -4.52 -22.90
CA ARG A 87 -12.60 -3.42 -22.04
C ARG A 87 -13.34 -3.51 -20.73
N ALA A 88 -12.62 -3.39 -19.64
CA ALA A 88 -13.16 -3.32 -18.29
C ALA A 88 -12.49 -2.16 -17.56
N TRP A 89 -13.27 -1.31 -16.90
CA TRP A 89 -12.74 -0.21 -16.12
C TRP A 89 -13.61 0.06 -14.90
N GLU A 90 -12.99 0.63 -13.88
CA GLU A 90 -13.63 1.09 -12.66
C GLU A 90 -12.91 2.36 -12.20
N GLY A 91 -13.66 3.29 -11.60
CA GLY A 91 -13.15 4.61 -11.24
C GLY A 91 -12.92 5.52 -12.46
N THR A 92 -12.06 6.52 -12.29
CA THR A 92 -11.79 7.55 -13.32
C THR A 92 -10.35 7.45 -13.82
N VAL A 93 -10.15 7.43 -15.14
CA VAL A 93 -8.81 7.41 -15.77
C VAL A 93 -8.72 8.54 -16.81
N PRO A 94 -8.26 9.74 -16.43
CA PRO A 94 -8.28 10.90 -17.31
C PRO A 94 -7.07 10.95 -18.25
N LEU A 95 -7.17 10.36 -19.44
CA LEU A 95 -6.04 10.27 -20.39
C LEU A 95 -5.60 11.60 -21.01
N HIS A 96 -6.45 12.62 -20.99
CA HIS A 96 -6.14 13.94 -21.55
C HIS A 96 -5.46 14.86 -20.52
N THR A 97 -5.45 14.48 -19.25
CA THR A 97 -4.94 15.32 -18.16
C THR A 97 -3.47 14.99 -17.91
N LEU A 98 -2.55 15.80 -18.43
CA LEU A 98 -1.11 15.55 -18.30
C LEU A 98 -0.58 15.55 -16.85
N ARG A 99 -1.28 16.22 -15.92
CA ARG A 99 -0.93 16.24 -14.49
C ARG A 99 -1.36 14.97 -13.73
N ALA A 100 -2.18 14.12 -14.35
CA ALA A 100 -2.63 12.88 -13.75
C ALA A 100 -1.48 11.88 -13.77
N ASP A 101 -1.21 11.25 -12.63
CA ASP A 101 -0.23 10.18 -12.54
C ASP A 101 -0.87 8.87 -12.97
N ILE A 102 -0.63 8.52 -14.23
CA ILE A 102 -1.18 7.36 -14.89
C ILE A 102 -0.03 6.45 -15.28
N ASP A 103 -0.01 5.26 -14.68
CA ASP A 103 0.91 4.21 -15.05
C ASP A 103 0.31 3.34 -16.17
N TYR A 104 1.14 2.91 -17.11
CA TYR A 104 0.75 2.11 -18.25
C TYR A 104 1.60 0.84 -18.35
N GLY A 105 0.92 -0.30 -18.42
CA GLY A 105 1.55 -1.61 -18.58
C GLY A 105 1.04 -2.33 -19.82
N PHE A 106 1.94 -3.06 -20.46
CA PHE A 106 1.62 -3.92 -21.59
C PHE A 106 2.26 -5.29 -21.41
N ALA A 107 1.45 -6.33 -21.59
CA ALA A 107 1.92 -7.70 -21.60
C ALA A 107 1.23 -8.49 -22.72
N GLU A 108 1.96 -9.44 -23.27
CA GLU A 108 1.44 -10.44 -24.20
C GLU A 108 1.26 -11.75 -23.46
N ALA A 109 0.15 -12.44 -23.71
CA ALA A 109 -0.12 -13.78 -23.23
C ALA A 109 0.00 -14.77 -24.40
N ASP A 110 0.85 -15.78 -24.25
CA ASP A 110 1.05 -16.81 -25.26
C ASP A 110 0.07 -17.96 -25.03
N THR A 111 -1.06 -17.94 -25.73
CA THR A 111 -2.09 -18.97 -25.62
C THR A 111 -2.01 -19.95 -26.80
N THR A 112 -2.64 -21.12 -26.67
CA THR A 112 -2.68 -22.13 -27.75
C THR A 112 -3.34 -21.63 -29.05
N PHE A 113 -4.14 -20.57 -28.98
CA PHE A 113 -4.86 -20.01 -30.13
C PHE A 113 -4.17 -18.77 -30.72
N GLY A 114 -3.00 -18.41 -30.19
CA GLY A 114 -2.20 -17.25 -30.59
C GLY A 114 -1.96 -16.29 -29.43
N LYS A 115 -1.50 -15.10 -29.78
CA LYS A 115 -1.16 -14.04 -28.82
C LYS A 115 -2.39 -13.24 -28.41
N ILE A 116 -2.50 -12.95 -27.11
CA ILE A 116 -3.49 -12.02 -26.57
C ILE A 116 -2.74 -10.84 -25.94
N GLY A 117 -3.06 -9.63 -26.37
CA GLY A 117 -2.50 -8.41 -25.81
C GLY A 117 -3.31 -7.93 -24.62
N VAL A 118 -2.63 -7.57 -23.53
CA VAL A 118 -3.22 -6.99 -22.32
C VAL A 118 -2.62 -5.61 -22.10
N LYS A 119 -3.48 -4.58 -22.09
CA LYS A 119 -3.11 -3.19 -21.83
C LYS A 119 -3.78 -2.73 -20.55
N VAL A 120 -3.01 -2.21 -19.61
CA VAL A 120 -3.48 -1.76 -18.29
C VAL A 120 -3.09 -0.30 -18.09
N TRP A 121 -4.04 0.49 -17.58
CA TRP A 121 -3.81 1.84 -17.07
C TRP A 121 -4.25 1.89 -15.62
N ILE A 122 -3.39 2.39 -14.74
CA ILE A 122 -3.69 2.60 -13.32
C ILE A 122 -3.52 4.08 -13.02
N TYR A 123 -4.57 4.70 -12.51
CA TYR A 123 -4.56 6.08 -12.05
C TYR A 123 -4.38 6.12 -10.53
N ALA A 124 -3.25 6.66 -10.09
CA ALA A 124 -2.89 6.75 -8.68
C ALA A 124 -3.24 8.10 -8.03
N GLY A 125 -3.73 9.07 -8.81
CA GLY A 125 -4.03 10.44 -8.37
C GLY A 125 -3.22 11.50 -9.09
N GLU A 126 -3.22 12.73 -8.58
CA GLU A 126 -2.41 13.81 -9.15
C GLU A 126 -0.95 13.71 -8.67
N ALA A 127 0.00 13.84 -9.59
CA ALA A 127 1.43 13.65 -9.31
C ALA A 127 1.96 14.53 -8.15
N ALA A 128 1.39 15.73 -7.99
CA ALA A 128 1.72 16.66 -6.90
C ALA A 128 1.48 16.07 -5.50
N GLN A 129 0.51 15.16 -5.35
CA GLN A 129 0.20 14.53 -4.06
C GLN A 129 1.24 13.48 -3.66
N LYS A 130 1.90 12.79 -4.61
CA LYS A 130 2.93 11.80 -4.31
C LYS A 130 4.22 12.42 -3.77
N ALA A 131 4.66 13.55 -4.33
CA ALA A 131 5.87 14.24 -3.84
C ALA A 131 5.73 14.70 -2.38
N ALA A 132 4.56 15.19 -1.99
CA ALA A 132 4.30 15.62 -0.60
C ALA A 132 4.04 14.44 0.37
N ALA A 133 3.51 13.32 -0.13
CA ALA A 133 3.20 12.14 0.69
C ALA A 133 4.39 11.19 0.88
N GLY A 134 5.30 11.07 -0.09
CA GLY A 134 6.51 10.24 -0.01
C GLY A 134 7.40 10.64 1.18
N ASP A 135 7.62 11.95 1.35
CA ASP A 135 8.42 12.50 2.45
C ASP A 135 7.76 12.31 3.84
N ARG A 136 6.42 12.28 3.92
CA ARG A 136 5.71 11.98 5.18
C ARG A 136 5.75 10.50 5.55
N ARG A 137 5.64 9.60 4.58
CA ARG A 137 5.61 8.14 4.85
C ARG A 137 6.99 7.61 5.25
N GLU A 138 8.05 8.04 4.58
CA GLU A 138 9.43 7.72 5.00
C GLU A 138 9.76 8.29 6.39
N ARG A 139 9.28 9.51 6.69
CA ARG A 139 9.47 10.14 8.01
C ARG A 139 8.67 9.45 9.13
N GLY A 140 7.55 8.79 8.81
CA GLY A 140 6.76 7.97 9.74
C GLY A 140 7.45 6.64 10.09
N GLU A 141 7.93 5.90 9.08
CA GLU A 141 8.65 4.62 9.27
C GLU A 141 9.98 4.80 10.03
N ARG A 142 10.65 5.94 9.84
CA ARG A 142 11.87 6.28 10.60
C ARG A 142 11.60 6.57 12.07
N ARG A 143 10.39 7.04 12.42
CA ARG A 143 9.98 7.30 13.82
C ARG A 143 9.64 6.01 14.56
N GLU A 144 9.00 5.04 13.90
CA GLU A 144 8.62 3.76 14.53
C GLU A 144 9.83 2.85 14.81
N ARG A 145 10.85 2.82 13.94
CA ARG A 145 12.10 2.09 14.22
C ARG A 145 12.97 2.75 15.30
N GLY A 146 12.77 4.03 15.60
CA GLY A 146 13.49 4.77 16.65
C GLY A 146 12.88 4.69 18.04
N GLY A 147 11.65 4.18 18.19
CA GLY A 147 10.85 4.33 19.41
C GLY A 147 11.08 3.34 20.56
N ARG A 148 12.01 2.38 20.45
CA ARG A 148 12.20 1.32 21.48
C ARG A 148 13.46 1.45 22.36
N ARG A 149 14.16 2.60 22.34
CA ARG A 149 15.25 2.89 23.29
C ARG A 149 15.13 4.30 23.84
N GLY A 150 14.28 4.48 24.85
CA GLY A 150 14.16 5.78 25.50
C GLY A 150 13.15 5.88 26.65
N GLY A 151 12.80 4.77 27.30
CA GLY A 151 11.97 4.78 28.51
C GLY A 151 12.81 4.85 29.78
N ARG A 152 13.61 5.91 29.97
CA ARG A 152 14.21 6.23 31.27
C ARG A 152 13.81 7.65 31.68
N GLY A 153 12.96 7.70 32.70
CA GLY A 153 12.91 8.80 33.66
C GLY A 153 11.79 9.81 33.44
N ARG A 154 10.70 9.66 34.22
CA ARG A 154 10.12 10.79 34.98
C ARG A 154 9.03 10.33 35.96
N GLY A 155 9.28 10.59 37.24
CA GLY A 155 8.26 11.05 38.18
C GLY A 155 7.68 10.02 39.16
N GLN A 156 8.26 9.92 40.36
CA GLN A 156 7.68 10.46 41.60
C GLN A 156 8.45 9.91 42.81
N GLY A 157 9.23 10.79 43.45
CA GLY A 157 9.72 10.56 44.80
C GLY A 157 8.57 10.74 45.77
N GLY A 158 8.04 9.65 46.30
CA GLY A 158 7.11 9.67 47.43
C GLY A 158 7.89 9.96 48.72
N GLN A 159 7.74 11.18 49.26
CA GLN A 159 8.13 11.44 50.64
C GLN A 159 7.17 10.67 51.55
N ARG A 160 7.71 9.76 52.35
CA ARG A 160 6.97 8.99 53.35
C ARG A 160 6.58 9.94 54.47
N MET A 161 5.30 10.30 54.56
CA MET A 161 4.77 11.03 55.72
C MET A 161 4.90 10.18 56.98
N SER A 162 5.23 10.83 58.09
CA SER A 162 5.39 10.21 59.40
C SER A 162 4.06 9.66 59.92
N ARG A 163 4.15 8.66 60.82
CA ARG A 163 2.97 8.03 61.44
C ARG A 163 2.13 9.05 62.24
N GLU A 164 2.75 10.12 62.71
CA GLU A 164 2.11 11.22 63.42
C GLU A 164 1.28 12.11 62.50
N GLU A 165 1.79 12.44 61.31
CA GLU A 165 1.06 13.23 60.29
C GLU A 165 -0.18 12.48 59.77
N ARG A 166 -0.11 11.15 59.65
CA ARG A 166 -1.29 10.32 59.30
C ARG A 166 -2.35 10.33 60.40
N ALA A 167 -1.95 10.25 61.67
CA ALA A 167 -2.88 10.26 62.80
C ALA A 167 -3.59 11.62 62.96
N ALA A 168 -2.90 12.73 62.66
CA ALA A 168 -3.50 14.07 62.67
C ALA A 168 -4.55 14.23 61.56
N LEU A 169 -4.29 13.69 60.37
CA LEU A 169 -5.21 13.75 59.23
C LEU A 169 -6.45 12.88 59.43
N GLU A 170 -6.30 11.72 60.09
CA GLU A 170 -7.42 10.82 60.39
C GLU A 170 -8.35 11.40 61.47
N ARG A 171 -7.80 12.09 62.48
CA ARG A 171 -8.60 12.82 63.47
C ARG A 171 -9.38 13.97 62.83
N ALA A 172 -8.75 14.74 61.93
CA ALA A 172 -9.40 15.83 61.21
C ALA A 172 -10.51 15.34 60.26
N ALA A 173 -10.36 14.15 59.68
CA ALA A 173 -11.37 13.55 58.79
C ALA A 173 -12.61 13.04 59.55
N ILE A 174 -12.45 12.55 60.77
CA ILE A 174 -13.57 12.11 61.63
C ILE A 174 -14.36 13.32 62.14
N GLU A 175 -13.68 14.42 62.47
CA GLU A 175 -14.32 15.66 62.95
C GLU A 175 -15.15 16.37 61.87
N ALA A 176 -14.80 16.21 60.59
CA ALA A 176 -15.46 16.92 59.51
C ALA A 176 -16.86 16.40 59.11
N GLY A 177 -17.25 15.18 59.51
CA GLY A 177 -18.55 14.58 59.18
C GLY A 177 -18.86 14.44 57.67
N PRO A 178 -19.76 13.53 57.24
CA PRO A 178 -20.08 13.40 55.81
C PRO A 178 -20.88 14.62 55.31
N LYS A 179 -20.36 15.29 54.28
CA LYS A 179 -21.05 16.39 53.60
C LYS A 179 -22.35 15.91 52.93
N PRO A 180 -23.46 16.67 52.99
CA PRO A 180 -24.72 16.25 52.40
C PRO A 180 -24.66 16.23 50.86
N VAL A 181 -25.23 15.20 50.26
CA VAL A 181 -25.43 15.06 48.81
C VAL A 181 -26.71 15.81 48.43
N ASN A 182 -26.58 16.94 47.74
CA ASN A 182 -27.72 17.64 47.15
C ASN A 182 -28.21 16.91 45.90
N ARG A 183 -29.52 16.66 45.87
CA ARG A 183 -30.26 15.98 44.81
C ARG A 183 -31.32 16.93 44.27
N GLU A 184 -31.00 17.63 43.19
CA GLU A 184 -31.94 18.42 42.35
C GLU A 184 -31.42 18.25 40.91
N GLY A 185 -32.19 17.92 39.87
CA GLY A 185 -33.63 18.03 39.67
C GLY A 185 -33.88 18.95 38.47
N GLY A 186 -34.22 18.37 37.32
CA GLY A 186 -35.07 18.97 36.28
C GLY A 186 -34.48 20.10 35.40
N GLN A 187 -34.28 19.79 34.12
CA GLN A 187 -35.22 20.12 33.04
C GLN A 187 -35.05 19.12 31.89
#